data_AF-D2QZ51-F1
#
_entry.id   AF-D2QZ51-F1
#
_cell.length_a   1.000
_cell.length_b   1.000
_cell.length_c   1.000
_cell.angle_alpha   90.00
_cell.angle_beta   90.00
_cell.angle_gamma   90.00
#
_symmetry.space_group_name_H-M   'P 1'
#
loop_
_entity.id
_entity.type
_entity.pdbx_description
1 polymer ?
#
loop_
_entity_poly.entity_id
_entity_poly.type
_entity_poly.pdbx_seq_one_letter_code
_entity_poly.pdbx_strand_id
1 'polypeptide(L)'
;MKQPCNSHRASSHGVSLVSARRWIAVAIGSAALIASESTILLGQSPNTQPSMRSVNDNRVRPVDELDRPRNEERQTHRGYEVRMPQFTVVSMTGRDDARAVAEEVKRTWAFTASLADNWMTEHRRGDFGIGALQVVIDNEPIRDRDQPATTVDVVGLITQVHIRVGTGLPSLEKQLPAMREGVALAILHTAECDKMFPLWATSGLATYVALETGSDNRLPDLAKTPEIERVADVGGYQWRAKRSSQDELEAIAVDRTAAAQMVQFLLEGNDAHRAWDFFDALKAAHQSALPAGERLPEVSILPRERFARHGNELLEKLPAAVAAEFEAWKNEPLARQPIYLVREDASEQQRERELEMVTILKLARQTRTPRDSRVKTKIVEFRKANTLPAASPTTTQPLLTLNALYESLTAENRARWATVGAHGELLLSTNTAALRDLLGIDDERFEVVSEDGAWKLLTRLDDGRYLLGYLADNRENPARPLARFELRKTREKPEVPAEKQVIQPAEVGTLPLGDDRLLPIAPLLR
;
A
#
# COMPACT_ATOMS: atom_id res chain seq x y z
N MET A 1 -44.04 21.63 56.18
CA MET A 1 -43.33 21.66 54.88
C MET A 1 -42.95 20.23 54.54
N LYS A 2 -43.62 19.65 53.55
CA LYS A 2 -43.43 18.28 53.04
C LYS A 2 -43.17 18.39 51.55
N GLN A 3 -42.05 17.84 51.08
CA GLN A 3 -41.80 17.55 49.66
C GLN A 3 -41.05 16.22 49.56
N PRO A 4 -41.19 15.50 48.43
CA PRO A 4 -41.40 14.06 48.46
C PRO A 4 -40.24 13.24 47.89
N CYS A 5 -40.24 11.97 48.29
CA CYS A 5 -39.52 10.87 47.67
C CYS A 5 -39.94 10.70 46.20
N ASN A 6 -38.97 10.42 45.32
CA ASN A 6 -39.24 9.70 44.09
C ASN A 6 -38.13 8.68 43.78
N SER A 7 -38.62 7.53 43.36
CA SER A 7 -38.01 6.21 43.24
C SER A 7 -37.05 6.10 42.04
N HIS A 8 -35.85 5.59 42.29
CA HIS A 8 -35.02 4.99 41.26
C HIS A 8 -35.57 3.60 40.89
N ARG A 9 -36.03 3.46 39.65
CA ARG A 9 -36.40 2.19 39.03
C ARG A 9 -35.18 1.65 38.28
N ALA A 10 -34.68 0.51 38.73
CA ALA A 10 -33.67 -0.28 38.04
C ALA A 10 -34.28 -0.90 36.78
N SER A 11 -33.59 -0.73 35.64
CA SER A 11 -33.77 -1.56 34.45
C SER A 11 -32.42 -2.15 34.06
N SER A 12 -32.27 -3.42 34.36
CA SER A 12 -31.20 -4.31 33.91
C SER A 12 -31.24 -4.47 32.40
N HIS A 13 -30.22 -3.98 31.70
CA HIS A 13 -29.89 -4.47 30.36
C HIS A 13 -28.77 -5.50 30.47
N GLY A 14 -29.16 -6.76 30.27
CA GLY A 14 -28.23 -7.86 30.08
C GLY A 14 -27.42 -7.61 28.82
N VAL A 15 -26.12 -7.37 29.00
CA VAL A 15 -25.15 -7.37 27.92
C VAL A 15 -25.03 -8.81 27.43
N SER A 16 -25.53 -9.05 26.22
CA SER A 16 -25.39 -10.31 25.51
C SER A 16 -23.91 -10.63 25.31
N LEU A 17 -23.46 -11.72 25.93
CA LEU A 17 -22.09 -12.27 25.92
C LEU A 17 -21.59 -12.75 24.55
N VAL A 18 -22.27 -12.41 23.46
CA VAL A 18 -21.95 -12.86 22.10
C VAL A 18 -21.26 -11.76 21.27
N SER A 19 -21.36 -10.48 21.64
CA SER A 19 -20.72 -9.37 20.93
C SER A 19 -19.24 -9.13 21.30
N ALA A 20 -18.77 -9.69 22.42
CA ALA A 20 -17.37 -9.60 22.84
C ALA A 20 -16.41 -10.53 22.07
N ARG A 21 -16.94 -11.48 21.27
CA ARG A 21 -16.13 -12.45 20.51
C ARG A 21 -15.72 -11.98 19.12
N ARG A 22 -16.31 -10.92 18.56
CA ARG A 22 -15.99 -10.44 17.20
C ARG A 22 -14.92 -9.33 17.14
N TRP A 23 -14.74 -8.55 18.21
CA TRP A 23 -13.61 -7.60 18.32
C TRP A 23 -12.24 -8.29 18.42
N ILE A 24 -12.23 -9.56 18.79
CA ILE A 24 -11.02 -10.39 18.81
C ILE A 24 -10.63 -10.81 17.39
N ALA A 25 -11.55 -10.92 16.42
CA ALA A 25 -11.22 -11.41 15.08
C ALA A 25 -10.53 -10.37 14.17
N VAL A 26 -10.88 -9.08 14.27
CA VAL A 26 -10.23 -8.00 13.50
C VAL A 26 -8.86 -7.65 14.09
N ALA A 27 -8.71 -7.73 15.42
CA ALA A 27 -7.38 -7.71 16.05
C ALA A 27 -6.54 -8.96 15.71
N ILE A 28 -7.17 -10.11 15.41
CA ILE A 28 -6.48 -11.33 14.96
C ILE A 28 -6.05 -11.26 13.49
N GLY A 29 -6.69 -10.49 12.61
CA GLY A 29 -6.16 -10.27 11.25
C GLY A 29 -4.81 -9.56 11.26
N SER A 30 -4.68 -8.51 12.06
CA SER A 30 -3.42 -7.81 12.30
C SER A 30 -2.47 -8.59 13.22
N ALA A 31 -2.98 -9.40 14.15
CA ALA A 31 -2.16 -10.27 14.96
C ALA A 31 -1.76 -11.58 14.26
N ALA A 32 -2.38 -12.01 13.16
CA ALA A 32 -1.99 -13.22 12.43
C ALA A 32 -0.74 -13.00 11.58
N LEU A 33 -0.52 -11.77 11.10
CA LEU A 33 0.76 -11.33 10.53
C LEU A 33 1.85 -11.11 11.60
N ILE A 34 1.47 -10.93 12.88
CA ILE A 34 2.41 -10.84 14.03
C ILE A 34 2.61 -12.23 14.71
N ALA A 35 1.65 -13.14 14.58
CA ALA A 35 1.66 -14.46 15.22
C ALA A 35 2.33 -15.53 14.37
N SER A 36 2.48 -15.33 13.05
CA SER A 36 3.32 -16.19 12.21
C SER A 36 4.83 -16.02 12.47
N GLU A 37 5.25 -15.04 13.28
CA GLU A 37 6.64 -14.93 13.77
C GLU A 37 6.79 -15.19 15.29
N SER A 38 5.69 -15.45 16.00
CA SER A 38 5.72 -15.67 17.46
C SER A 38 5.76 -17.15 17.85
N THR A 39 6.48 -17.99 17.08
CA THR A 39 7.04 -19.21 17.67
C THR A 39 8.39 -18.85 18.30
N ILE A 40 8.34 -18.03 19.36
CA ILE A 40 9.45 -17.92 20.30
C ILE A 40 9.50 -19.24 21.03
N LEU A 41 10.33 -20.15 20.51
CA LEU A 41 10.83 -21.30 21.24
C LEU A 41 11.41 -20.78 22.56
N LEU A 42 10.68 -20.99 23.66
CA LEU A 42 11.22 -21.10 25.02
C LEU A 42 12.09 -22.37 25.08
N GLY A 43 13.19 -22.33 24.35
CA GLY A 43 14.28 -23.27 24.40
C GLY A 43 15.54 -22.44 24.39
N GLN A 44 16.15 -22.27 25.56
CA GLN A 44 17.52 -21.78 25.67
C GLN A 44 18.43 -22.73 24.88
N SER A 45 18.63 -22.47 23.59
CA SER A 45 19.68 -23.12 22.84
C SER A 45 21.00 -22.50 23.29
N PRO A 46 21.91 -23.27 23.91
CA PRO A 46 23.23 -22.79 24.30
C PRO A 46 24.15 -22.49 23.10
N ASN A 47 23.68 -22.71 21.87
CA ASN A 47 24.35 -22.25 20.64
C ASN A 47 23.86 -20.85 20.26
N THR A 48 24.20 -19.85 21.06
CA THR A 48 24.12 -18.44 20.65
C THR A 48 25.20 -18.17 19.62
N GLN A 49 24.85 -18.31 18.34
CA GLN A 49 25.68 -17.80 17.28
C GLN A 49 25.83 -16.27 17.44
N PRO A 50 27.02 -15.72 17.15
CA PRO A 50 27.22 -14.28 17.00
C PRO A 50 26.13 -13.62 16.14
N SER A 51 25.58 -12.50 16.59
CA SER A 51 24.66 -11.67 15.79
C SER A 51 25.43 -10.64 14.95
N MET A 52 25.05 -10.46 13.69
CA MET A 52 25.52 -9.36 12.83
C MET A 52 24.44 -8.28 12.80
N ARG A 53 24.65 -7.18 13.55
CA ARG A 53 23.61 -6.16 13.79
C ARG A 53 23.32 -5.23 12.60
N SER A 54 24.24 -5.17 11.64
CA SER A 54 24.17 -4.33 10.45
C SER A 54 24.96 -4.97 9.31
N VAL A 55 24.60 -4.68 8.06
CA VAL A 55 25.32 -5.16 6.86
C VAL A 55 26.79 -4.68 6.85
N ASN A 56 27.11 -3.55 7.52
CA ASN A 56 28.47 -3.02 7.64
C ASN A 56 29.25 -3.53 8.87
N ASP A 57 28.56 -3.92 9.94
CA ASP A 57 29.23 -4.36 11.16
C ASP A 57 29.27 -5.88 11.22
N ASN A 58 30.18 -6.46 10.43
CA ASN A 58 30.45 -7.90 10.41
C ASN A 58 31.21 -8.36 11.67
N ARG A 59 31.46 -7.48 12.65
CA ARG A 59 32.10 -7.89 13.90
C ARG A 59 31.12 -8.73 14.70
N VAL A 60 31.56 -9.95 15.00
CA VAL A 60 30.94 -10.81 15.99
C VAL A 60 30.89 -10.07 17.33
N ARG A 61 29.69 -9.70 17.78
CA ARG A 61 29.48 -9.13 19.10
C ARG A 61 28.93 -10.19 20.07
N PRO A 62 29.36 -10.19 21.33
CA PRO A 62 28.69 -10.97 22.35
C PRO A 62 27.25 -10.45 22.50
N VAL A 63 26.32 -11.38 22.71
CA VAL A 63 24.91 -11.06 23.00
C VAL A 63 24.86 -10.17 24.25
N ASP A 64 24.29 -8.97 24.12
CA ASP A 64 24.12 -7.99 25.20
C ASP A 64 22.64 -7.64 25.45
N GLU A 65 22.40 -6.65 26.32
CA GLU A 65 21.06 -6.17 26.68
C GLU A 65 20.29 -5.51 25.53
N LEU A 66 20.92 -5.22 24.39
CA LEU A 66 20.25 -4.75 23.18
C LEU A 66 19.75 -5.93 22.34
N ASP A 67 20.52 -7.02 22.27
CA ASP A 67 20.07 -8.23 21.56
C ASP A 67 18.91 -8.92 22.31
N ARG A 68 18.93 -8.87 23.65
CA ARG A 68 17.92 -9.50 24.52
C ARG A 68 17.64 -8.64 25.76
N PRO A 69 16.75 -7.63 25.67
CA PRO A 69 16.43 -6.81 26.82
C PRO A 69 15.80 -7.67 27.93
N ARG A 70 16.38 -7.63 29.14
CA ARG A 70 15.80 -8.37 30.29
C ARG A 70 14.39 -7.91 30.64
N ASN A 71 14.12 -6.62 30.45
CA ASN A 71 12.83 -5.99 30.64
C ASN A 71 12.58 -5.08 29.43
N GLU A 72 11.43 -5.25 28.78
CA GLU A 72 11.00 -4.38 27.68
C GLU A 72 10.77 -2.95 28.16
N GLU A 73 10.28 -2.78 29.39
CA GLU A 73 10.05 -1.47 29.99
C GLU A 73 10.81 -1.31 31.31
N ARG A 74 11.45 -0.17 31.53
CA ARG A 74 12.13 0.13 32.80
C ARG A 74 12.33 1.62 33.04
N GLN A 75 12.37 2.01 34.31
CA GLN A 75 12.83 3.33 34.72
C GLN A 75 14.35 3.33 34.87
N THR A 76 15.05 4.27 34.24
CA THR A 76 16.49 4.49 34.41
C THR A 76 16.79 5.93 34.83
N HIS A 77 18.07 6.26 35.02
CA HIS A 77 18.51 7.63 35.26
C HIS A 77 18.28 8.57 34.07
N ARG A 78 18.00 8.02 32.87
CA ARG A 78 17.72 8.79 31.65
C ARG A 78 16.23 9.04 31.42
N GLY A 79 15.36 8.47 32.26
CA GLY A 79 13.91 8.51 32.09
C GLY A 79 13.31 7.11 31.99
N TYR A 80 12.09 7.03 31.45
CA TYR A 80 11.42 5.78 31.16
C TYR A 80 11.91 5.22 29.83
N GLU A 81 12.37 3.96 29.81
CA GLU A 81 12.87 3.29 28.62
C GLU A 81 11.89 2.20 28.18
N VAL A 82 11.58 2.16 26.88
CA VAL A 82 10.95 1.03 26.18
C VAL A 82 11.97 0.48 25.17
N ARG A 83 12.28 -0.81 25.24
CA ARG A 83 13.32 -1.47 24.45
C ARG A 83 12.73 -2.62 23.65
N MET A 84 13.02 -2.57 22.35
CA MET A 84 12.82 -3.66 21.40
C MET A 84 14.18 -4.00 20.77
N PRO A 85 14.35 -5.16 20.11
CA PRO A 85 15.61 -5.49 19.45
C PRO A 85 16.05 -4.37 18.49
N GLN A 86 15.13 -3.83 17.70
CA GLN A 86 15.45 -2.86 16.65
C GLN A 86 15.61 -1.43 17.16
N PHE A 87 15.00 -1.09 18.30
CA PHE A 87 14.94 0.29 18.75
C PHE A 87 14.86 0.46 20.28
N THR A 88 15.27 1.62 20.75
CA THR A 88 15.06 2.05 22.15
C THR A 88 14.39 3.42 22.18
N VAL A 89 13.26 3.53 22.89
CA VAL A 89 12.62 4.81 23.20
C VAL A 89 12.96 5.19 24.63
N VAL A 90 13.45 6.41 24.84
CA VAL A 90 13.74 6.99 26.16
C VAL A 90 12.88 8.24 26.31
N SER A 91 12.08 8.31 27.36
CA SER A 91 11.26 9.49 27.65
C SER A 91 11.54 10.07 29.04
N MET A 92 11.86 11.36 29.07
CA MET A 92 11.95 12.16 30.29
C MET A 92 10.59 12.77 30.69
N THR A 93 9.61 12.79 29.77
CA THR A 93 8.28 13.37 30.01
C THR A 93 7.35 12.41 30.75
N GLY A 94 7.48 11.10 30.53
CA GLY A 94 6.72 10.10 31.27
C GLY A 94 6.67 8.72 30.61
N ARG A 95 6.07 7.77 31.34
CA ARG A 95 5.87 6.38 30.88
C ARG A 95 4.96 6.29 29.67
N ASP A 96 3.85 7.03 29.68
CA ASP A 96 2.81 6.90 28.65
C ASP A 96 3.29 7.43 27.30
N ASP A 97 4.07 8.52 27.28
CA ASP A 97 4.71 9.04 26.07
C ASP A 97 5.71 8.03 25.49
N ALA A 98 6.53 7.39 26.33
CA ALA A 98 7.46 6.36 25.88
C ALA A 98 6.75 5.19 25.20
N ARG A 99 5.61 4.75 25.77
CA ARG A 99 4.80 3.66 25.23
C ARG A 99 4.11 4.05 23.93
N ALA A 100 3.48 5.23 23.89
CA ALA A 100 2.81 5.72 22.69
C ALA A 100 3.80 5.84 21.52
N VAL A 101 4.99 6.39 21.77
CA VAL A 101 6.04 6.49 20.75
C VAL A 101 6.60 5.12 20.37
N ALA A 102 6.78 4.20 21.32
CA ALA A 102 7.25 2.85 21.00
C ALA A 102 6.28 2.08 20.10
N GLU A 103 4.97 2.19 20.34
CA GLU A 103 3.95 1.60 19.46
C GLU A 103 3.96 2.26 18.08
N GLU A 104 4.14 3.57 18.00
CA GLU A 104 4.27 4.27 16.73
C GLU A 104 5.51 3.81 15.94
N VAL A 105 6.68 3.78 16.59
CA VAL A 105 7.93 3.27 16.01
C VAL A 105 7.73 1.85 15.49
N LYS A 106 7.09 0.97 16.26
CA LYS A 106 6.82 -0.41 15.88
C LYS A 106 5.93 -0.49 14.63
N ARG A 107 4.85 0.30 14.56
CA ARG A 107 3.97 0.37 13.39
C ARG A 107 4.72 0.87 12.15
N THR A 108 5.48 1.94 12.27
CA THR A 108 6.25 2.51 11.16
C THR A 108 7.38 1.59 10.70
N TRP A 109 8.05 0.91 11.63
CA TRP A 109 9.06 -0.08 11.31
C TRP A 109 8.46 -1.22 10.49
N ALA A 110 7.33 -1.79 10.95
CA ALA A 110 6.64 -2.87 10.24
C ALA A 110 6.16 -2.44 8.84
N PHE A 111 5.64 -1.22 8.70
CA PHE A 111 5.22 -0.69 7.40
C PHE A 111 6.41 -0.54 6.44
N THR A 112 7.50 0.10 6.89
CA THR A 112 8.72 0.24 6.08
C THR A 112 9.29 -1.12 5.68
N ALA A 113 9.33 -2.09 6.60
CA ALA A 113 9.78 -3.45 6.34
C ALA A 113 8.91 -4.16 5.28
N SER A 114 7.58 -3.98 5.34
CA SER A 114 6.66 -4.54 4.34
C SER A 114 6.87 -3.96 2.94
N LEU A 115 7.29 -2.69 2.83
CA LEU A 115 7.71 -2.11 1.55
C LEU A 115 9.05 -2.73 1.12
N ALA A 116 10.02 -2.80 2.04
CA ALA A 116 11.37 -3.31 1.79
C ALA A 116 11.42 -4.74 1.25
N ASP A 117 10.44 -5.57 1.62
CA ASP A 117 10.25 -6.93 1.09
C ASP A 117 10.24 -7.02 -0.44
N ASN A 118 9.91 -5.93 -1.13
CA ASN A 118 9.82 -5.91 -2.58
C ASN A 118 11.17 -5.73 -3.29
N TRP A 119 12.21 -5.28 -2.58
CA TRP A 119 13.55 -5.09 -3.16
C TRP A 119 14.69 -5.74 -2.37
N MET A 120 14.50 -6.03 -1.08
CA MET A 120 15.52 -6.58 -0.20
C MET A 120 14.92 -7.60 0.79
N THR A 121 15.76 -8.48 1.35
CA THR A 121 15.32 -9.53 2.30
C THR A 121 16.10 -9.50 3.61
N GLU A 122 17.17 -8.70 3.66
CA GLU A 122 18.10 -8.60 4.78
C GLU A 122 17.40 -8.09 6.05
N HIS A 123 16.33 -7.30 5.89
CA HIS A 123 15.56 -6.78 7.02
C HIS A 123 14.77 -7.85 7.80
N ARG A 124 14.54 -9.03 7.19
CA ARG A 124 13.88 -10.17 7.83
C ARG A 124 14.82 -10.99 8.71
N ARG A 125 16.14 -10.72 8.71
CA ARG A 125 17.07 -11.44 9.57
C ARG A 125 16.77 -11.06 11.03
N GLY A 126 16.75 -12.05 11.93
CA GLY A 126 16.44 -11.80 13.34
C GLY A 126 17.45 -10.89 14.06
N ASP A 127 18.65 -10.72 13.49
CA ASP A 127 19.68 -9.80 13.97
C ASP A 127 19.72 -8.46 13.22
N PHE A 128 18.85 -8.25 12.23
CA PHE A 128 18.82 -7.01 11.47
C PHE A 128 18.43 -5.82 12.34
N GLY A 129 19.27 -4.80 12.29
CA GLY A 129 18.97 -3.50 12.89
C GLY A 129 18.91 -3.52 14.40
N ILE A 130 19.60 -4.45 15.08
CA ILE A 130 19.64 -4.46 16.54
C ILE A 130 20.24 -3.14 17.04
N GLY A 131 19.43 -2.36 17.77
CA GLY A 131 19.77 -1.03 18.24
C GLY A 131 19.97 0.00 17.12
N ALA A 132 19.39 -0.22 15.93
CA ALA A 132 19.49 0.70 14.80
C ALA A 132 18.85 2.06 15.07
N LEU A 133 17.84 2.12 15.94
CA LEU A 133 17.10 3.34 16.23
C LEU A 133 17.10 3.66 17.73
N GLN A 134 17.36 4.91 18.06
CA GLN A 134 17.11 5.46 19.39
C GLN A 134 16.19 6.67 19.29
N VAL A 135 15.08 6.68 20.02
CA VAL A 135 14.22 7.86 20.14
C VAL A 135 14.37 8.44 21.54
N VAL A 136 14.65 9.73 21.66
CA VAL A 136 14.81 10.43 22.95
C VAL A 136 13.78 11.55 23.01
N ILE A 137 12.87 11.45 23.98
CA ILE A 137 11.86 12.47 24.28
C ILE A 137 12.34 13.25 25.49
N ASP A 138 12.71 14.52 25.29
CA ASP A 138 13.15 15.41 26.35
C ASP A 138 12.11 16.51 26.61
N ASN A 139 12.21 17.13 27.79
CA ASN A 139 11.43 18.29 28.19
C ASN A 139 12.32 19.46 28.61
N GLU A 140 13.58 19.45 28.14
CA GLU A 140 14.51 20.51 28.47
C GLU A 140 14.09 21.82 27.79
N PRO A 141 14.22 22.98 28.45
CA PRO A 141 13.96 24.27 27.82
C PRO A 141 14.88 24.44 26.59
N ILE A 142 14.28 24.65 25.42
CA ILE A 142 15.03 24.88 24.18
C ILE A 142 15.88 26.14 24.30
N ARG A 143 17.17 26.01 23.97
CA ARG A 143 18.03 27.16 23.66
C ARG A 143 17.86 27.47 22.17
N ASP A 144 18.08 28.68 21.69
CA ASP A 144 17.84 28.99 20.26
C ASP A 144 18.59 28.07 19.26
N ARG A 145 19.72 27.46 19.70
CA ARG A 145 20.49 26.45 18.94
C ARG A 145 19.82 25.07 18.84
N ASP A 146 18.76 24.84 19.59
CA ASP A 146 18.05 23.58 19.77
C ASP A 146 16.80 23.49 18.86
N GLN A 147 16.69 24.40 17.87
CA GLN A 147 15.77 24.24 16.74
C GLN A 147 16.42 23.40 15.62
N PRO A 148 15.67 22.56 14.91
CA PRO A 148 14.22 22.28 15.03
C PRO A 148 13.84 21.46 16.27
N ALA A 149 12.54 21.46 16.63
CA ALA A 149 12.01 20.77 17.81
C ALA A 149 12.12 19.23 17.73
N THR A 150 12.10 18.67 16.53
CA THR A 150 12.48 17.28 16.26
C THR A 150 13.75 17.28 15.42
N THR A 151 14.79 16.58 15.86
CA THR A 151 15.99 16.34 15.04
C THR A 151 16.12 14.85 14.78
N VAL A 152 16.59 14.50 13.58
CA VAL A 152 17.02 13.14 13.28
C VAL A 152 18.51 13.19 12.99
N ASP A 153 19.29 12.58 13.87
CA ASP A 153 20.75 12.51 13.84
C ASP A 153 21.19 11.07 13.57
N VAL A 154 22.42 10.88 13.07
CA VAL A 154 23.03 9.55 12.96
C VAL A 154 24.32 9.55 13.77
N VAL A 155 24.35 8.72 14.82
CA VAL A 155 25.49 8.58 15.73
C VAL A 155 26.11 7.20 15.51
N GLY A 156 27.13 7.15 14.66
CA GLY A 156 27.79 5.90 14.29
C GLY A 156 26.92 5.06 13.35
N LEU A 157 26.38 3.94 13.84
CA LEU A 157 25.45 3.06 13.11
C LEU A 157 24.01 3.19 13.61
N ILE A 158 23.77 4.10 14.55
CA ILE A 158 22.48 4.28 15.21
C ILE A 158 21.86 5.56 14.67
N THR A 159 20.65 5.47 14.14
CA THR A 159 19.80 6.62 13.88
C THR A 159 19.18 7.06 15.20
N GLN A 160 19.37 8.32 15.57
CA GLN A 160 18.86 8.90 16.80
C GLN A 160 17.84 9.99 16.48
N VAL A 161 16.60 9.82 16.91
CA VAL A 161 15.53 10.83 16.81
C VAL A 161 15.41 11.53 18.16
N HIS A 162 15.61 12.84 18.19
CA HIS A 162 15.32 13.65 19.37
C HIS A 162 13.99 14.37 19.19
N ILE A 163 13.10 14.24 20.18
CA ILE A 163 11.79 14.89 20.23
C ILE A 163 11.76 15.78 21.46
N ARG A 164 11.56 17.09 21.26
CA ARG A 164 11.51 18.05 22.37
C ARG A 164 10.08 18.45 22.67
N VAL A 165 9.60 18.15 23.88
CA VAL A 165 8.22 18.43 24.30
C VAL A 165 8.22 19.39 25.48
N GLY A 166 7.62 20.57 25.33
CA GLY A 166 7.59 21.59 26.38
C GLY A 166 6.66 22.76 26.06
N THR A 167 6.49 23.67 27.02
CA THR A 167 5.65 24.86 26.83
C THR A 167 6.16 25.71 25.67
N GLY A 168 5.30 25.97 24.68
CA GLY A 168 5.64 26.75 23.48
C GLY A 168 6.22 25.92 22.32
N LEU A 169 6.36 24.60 22.49
CA LEU A 169 6.80 23.68 21.44
C LEU A 169 5.63 22.91 20.83
N PRO A 170 5.81 22.34 19.61
CA PRO A 170 4.83 21.43 19.05
C PRO A 170 4.55 20.27 20.01
N SER A 171 3.30 19.83 20.11
CA SER A 171 2.95 18.63 20.88
C SER A 171 3.66 17.41 20.30
N LEU A 172 3.80 16.36 21.12
CA LEU A 172 4.34 15.07 20.68
C LEU A 172 3.65 14.56 19.40
N GLU A 173 2.32 14.66 19.34
CA GLU A 173 1.51 14.28 18.18
C GLU A 173 1.92 15.00 16.88
N LYS A 174 2.18 16.32 16.96
CA LYS A 174 2.63 17.11 15.81
C LYS A 174 4.05 16.73 15.35
N GLN A 175 4.83 16.12 16.22
CA GLN A 175 6.21 15.69 15.94
C GLN A 175 6.30 14.24 15.44
N LEU A 176 5.22 13.44 15.54
CA LEU A 176 5.21 12.04 15.09
C LEU A 176 5.58 11.87 13.61
N PRO A 177 5.16 12.73 12.65
CA PRO A 177 5.58 12.60 11.24
C PRO A 177 7.10 12.59 11.07
N ALA A 178 7.82 13.52 11.71
CA ALA A 178 9.27 13.57 11.63
C ALA A 178 9.94 12.34 12.29
N MET A 179 9.37 11.85 13.39
CA MET A 179 9.85 10.62 14.01
C MET A 179 9.65 9.40 13.10
N ARG A 180 8.49 9.28 12.43
CA ARG A 180 8.22 8.21 11.46
C ARG A 180 9.19 8.23 10.28
N GLU A 181 9.53 9.43 9.79
CA GLU A 181 10.57 9.60 8.76
C GLU A 181 11.92 9.06 9.27
N GLY A 182 12.30 9.42 10.50
CA GLY A 182 13.50 8.92 11.15
C GLY A 182 13.53 7.40 11.32
N VAL A 183 12.39 6.78 11.62
CA VAL A 183 12.25 5.32 11.69
C VAL A 183 12.49 4.67 10.32
N ALA A 184 11.86 5.21 9.27
CA ALA A 184 12.04 4.70 7.92
C ALA A 184 13.49 4.86 7.44
N LEU A 185 14.11 5.99 7.75
CA LEU A 185 15.52 6.25 7.48
C LEU A 185 16.44 5.29 8.24
N ALA A 186 16.11 4.91 9.47
CA ALA A 186 16.90 3.94 10.24
C ALA A 186 16.97 2.57 9.54
N ILE A 187 15.86 2.10 8.98
CA ILE A 187 15.83 0.85 8.19
C ILE A 187 16.67 1.00 6.93
N LEU A 188 16.45 2.08 6.16
CA LEU A 188 17.18 2.33 4.92
C LEU A 188 18.69 2.46 5.19
N HIS A 189 19.09 3.11 6.27
CA HIS A 189 20.49 3.25 6.68
C HIS A 189 21.11 1.93 7.14
N THR A 190 20.39 1.15 7.95
CA THR A 190 20.83 -0.18 8.40
C THR A 190 21.06 -1.13 7.22
N ALA A 191 20.24 -1.00 6.19
CA ALA A 191 20.34 -1.72 4.93
C ALA A 191 21.33 -1.11 3.93
N GLU A 192 21.93 0.05 4.25
CA GLU A 192 22.79 0.85 3.37
C GLU A 192 22.13 1.41 2.11
N CYS A 193 20.80 1.37 2.03
CA CYS A 193 20.02 1.92 0.94
C CYS A 193 20.27 3.42 0.74
N ASP A 194 20.63 4.15 1.79
CA ASP A 194 21.03 5.56 1.74
C ASP A 194 22.34 5.84 0.98
N LYS A 195 23.22 4.83 0.89
CA LYS A 195 24.43 4.87 0.06
C LYS A 195 24.18 4.37 -1.35
N MET A 196 23.27 3.42 -1.50
CA MET A 196 22.96 2.77 -2.76
C MET A 196 22.04 3.65 -3.61
N PHE A 197 20.94 4.14 -3.06
CA PHE A 197 19.92 4.85 -3.81
C PHE A 197 20.22 6.36 -3.94
N PRO A 198 19.70 7.03 -4.98
CA PRO A 198 19.76 8.48 -5.07
C PRO A 198 18.99 9.13 -3.90
N LEU A 199 19.39 10.36 -3.55
CA LEU A 199 18.83 11.09 -2.40
C LEU A 199 17.31 11.29 -2.52
N TRP A 200 16.79 11.54 -3.72
CA TRP A 200 15.35 11.70 -3.93
C TRP A 200 14.59 10.41 -3.57
N ALA A 201 15.12 9.23 -3.88
CA ALA A 201 14.43 7.97 -3.61
C ALA A 201 14.44 7.65 -2.11
N THR A 202 15.58 7.85 -1.44
CA THR A 202 15.74 7.59 0.01
C THR A 202 14.93 8.56 0.86
N SER A 203 15.08 9.86 0.64
CA SER A 203 14.28 10.86 1.35
C SER A 203 12.80 10.78 0.97
N GLY A 204 12.49 10.52 -0.30
CA GLY A 204 11.12 10.35 -0.77
C GLY A 204 10.42 9.16 -0.14
N LEU A 205 11.08 7.99 -0.05
CA LEU A 205 10.53 6.80 0.62
C LEU A 205 10.30 7.04 2.11
N ALA A 206 11.27 7.63 2.81
CA ALA A 206 11.11 7.91 4.23
C ALA A 206 9.99 8.92 4.52
N THR A 207 9.90 9.97 3.71
CA THR A 207 8.84 10.98 3.83
C THR A 207 7.47 10.39 3.46
N TYR A 208 7.39 9.56 2.41
CA TYR A 208 6.17 8.85 2.04
C TYR A 208 5.67 7.95 3.18
N VAL A 209 6.56 7.16 3.79
CA VAL A 209 6.22 6.32 4.96
C VAL A 209 5.71 7.16 6.13
N ALA A 210 6.34 8.30 6.38
CA ALA A 210 5.95 9.20 7.46
C ALA A 210 4.53 9.75 7.31
N LEU A 211 4.13 10.02 6.07
CA LEU A 211 2.79 10.48 5.73
C LEU A 211 1.77 9.34 5.80
N GLU A 212 2.08 8.17 5.24
CA GLU A 212 1.17 7.03 5.19
C GLU A 212 0.85 6.46 6.58
N THR A 213 1.84 6.34 7.45
CA THR A 213 1.64 5.75 8.79
C THR A 213 0.92 6.69 9.76
N GLY A 214 0.72 7.95 9.37
CA GLY A 214 0.04 8.97 10.18
C GLY A 214 -1.40 9.28 9.83
N SER A 215 -1.88 8.81 8.68
CA SER A 215 -3.19 9.21 8.17
C SER A 215 -4.24 8.14 8.45
N ASP A 216 -4.97 8.27 9.57
CA ASP A 216 -6.20 7.47 9.82
C ASP A 216 -7.27 7.75 8.74
N ASN A 217 -7.19 8.89 8.05
CA ASN A 217 -7.95 9.22 6.85
C ASN A 217 -7.01 9.26 5.65
N ARG A 218 -6.92 8.16 4.88
CA ARG A 218 -6.17 8.17 3.63
C ARG A 218 -6.80 9.15 2.63
N LEU A 219 -5.93 9.99 2.05
CA LEU A 219 -6.18 11.15 1.19
C LEU A 219 -6.70 12.43 1.89
N PRO A 220 -5.88 13.13 2.70
CA PRO A 220 -5.82 14.57 2.53
C PRO A 220 -5.16 14.85 1.19
N ASP A 221 -5.79 15.73 0.42
CA ASP A 221 -5.26 16.35 -0.79
C ASP A 221 -3.81 16.80 -0.52
N LEU A 222 -2.80 16.01 -0.96
CA LEU A 222 -1.38 16.31 -0.66
C LEU A 222 -0.95 17.66 -1.25
N ALA A 223 -1.70 18.15 -2.25
CA ALA A 223 -1.57 19.48 -2.81
C ALA A 223 -2.12 20.59 -1.88
N LYS A 224 -2.92 20.25 -0.87
CA LYS A 224 -3.46 21.16 0.16
C LYS A 224 -2.95 20.87 1.57
N THR A 225 -2.02 19.94 1.74
CA THR A 225 -1.32 19.83 3.03
C THR A 225 -0.71 21.21 3.29
N PRO A 226 -1.09 21.91 4.38
CA PRO A 226 -0.40 23.14 4.74
C PRO A 226 1.08 22.80 4.78
N GLU A 227 1.93 23.67 4.23
CA GLU A 227 3.39 23.59 4.37
C GLU A 227 3.68 22.97 5.72
N ILE A 228 4.10 21.70 5.72
CA ILE A 228 4.40 20.99 6.97
C ILE A 228 5.47 21.87 7.59
N GLU A 229 5.13 22.57 8.67
CA GLU A 229 6.03 23.48 9.39
C GLU A 229 7.33 22.71 9.58
N ARG A 230 8.31 23.04 8.74
CA ARG A 230 9.52 22.30 8.39
C ARG A 230 9.61 20.92 9.06
N VAL A 231 9.27 19.89 8.27
CA VAL A 231 9.74 18.51 8.47
C VAL A 231 11.18 18.57 8.99
N ALA A 232 11.44 17.95 10.14
CA ALA A 232 12.70 18.02 10.88
C ALA A 232 13.90 18.27 9.95
N ASP A 233 14.57 19.42 10.14
CA ASP A 233 15.92 19.56 9.58
C ASP A 233 16.69 18.34 10.09
N VAL A 234 17.12 17.52 9.14
CA VAL A 234 17.89 16.32 9.44
C VAL A 234 19.21 16.86 9.97
N GLY A 235 19.27 16.92 11.30
CA GLY A 235 20.43 17.32 12.07
C GLY A 235 21.59 16.40 11.70
N GLY A 236 22.71 17.01 11.36
CA GLY A 236 23.93 16.29 11.09
C GLY A 236 24.15 15.94 9.62
N TYR A 237 25.08 16.65 8.99
CA TYR A 237 25.77 16.20 7.79
C TYR A 237 26.59 14.90 7.98
N GLN A 238 26.56 14.31 9.18
CA GLN A 238 27.18 13.01 9.48
C GLN A 238 26.49 11.85 8.77
N TRP A 239 25.24 12.02 8.33
CA TRP A 239 24.46 11.03 7.58
C TRP A 239 25.17 10.49 6.34
N ARG A 240 26.10 11.24 5.75
CA ARG A 240 26.71 10.92 4.45
C ARG A 240 28.23 11.00 4.41
N ALA A 241 28.86 11.63 5.40
CA ALA A 241 30.27 11.97 5.35
C ALA A 241 31.05 11.34 6.50
N LYS A 242 31.77 10.25 6.21
CA LYS A 242 33.04 10.02 6.89
C LYS A 242 33.96 11.13 6.38
N ARG A 243 34.32 12.08 7.26
CA ARG A 243 35.21 13.20 6.92
C ARG A 243 36.56 12.66 6.43
N SER A 244 36.72 12.51 5.12
CA SER A 244 38.02 12.33 4.49
C SER A 244 38.57 13.64 3.93
N SER A 245 37.71 14.64 3.69
CA SER A 245 38.11 16.01 3.35
C SER A 245 37.21 17.01 4.08
N GLN A 246 37.83 17.96 4.76
CA GLN A 246 37.19 19.24 5.10
C GLN A 246 36.93 19.98 3.77
N ASP A 247 35.84 20.76 3.71
CA ASP A 247 35.61 21.86 2.75
C ASP A 247 34.66 21.72 1.54
N GLU A 248 33.74 20.74 1.48
CA GLU A 248 32.55 20.91 0.60
C GLU A 248 31.25 20.66 1.40
N LEU A 249 30.70 21.76 1.91
CA LEU A 249 29.43 21.88 2.62
C LEU A 249 28.27 22.25 1.65
N GLU A 250 28.35 21.89 0.37
CA GLU A 250 27.19 22.02 -0.51
C GLU A 250 26.24 20.84 -0.25
N ALA A 251 25.35 21.06 0.72
CA ALA A 251 24.16 20.26 0.89
C ALA A 251 23.35 20.32 -0.43
N ILE A 252 23.29 19.21 -1.18
CA ILE A 252 22.27 19.09 -2.23
C ILE A 252 20.93 19.08 -1.50
N ALA A 253 20.27 20.25 -1.46
CA ALA A 253 18.94 20.38 -0.92
C ALA A 253 18.00 19.56 -1.82
N VAL A 254 17.43 18.49 -1.26
CA VAL A 254 16.36 17.75 -1.93
C VAL A 254 15.04 18.23 -1.37
N ASP A 255 14.17 18.65 -2.28
CA ASP A 255 12.77 18.89 -1.98
C ASP A 255 12.12 17.55 -1.59
N ARG A 256 12.03 17.32 -0.27
CA ARG A 256 11.50 16.07 0.29
C ARG A 256 10.03 15.88 -0.06
N THR A 257 9.26 16.97 -0.14
CA THR A 257 7.84 16.92 -0.50
C THR A 257 7.69 16.48 -1.95
N ALA A 258 8.43 17.08 -2.88
CA ALA A 258 8.41 16.65 -4.29
C ALA A 258 8.90 15.20 -4.46
N ALA A 259 9.94 14.82 -3.71
CA ALA A 259 10.45 13.45 -3.71
C ALA A 259 9.41 12.44 -3.18
N ALA A 260 8.70 12.77 -2.11
CA ALA A 260 7.62 11.95 -1.55
C ALA A 260 6.46 11.81 -2.52
N GLN A 261 6.05 12.90 -3.18
CA GLN A 261 5.01 12.87 -4.21
C GLN A 261 5.40 11.99 -5.40
N MET A 262 6.67 12.04 -5.83
CA MET A 262 7.18 11.16 -6.87
C MET A 262 7.13 9.68 -6.44
N VAL A 263 7.57 9.37 -5.22
CA VAL A 263 7.48 8.00 -4.68
C VAL A 263 6.04 7.53 -4.57
N GLN A 264 5.13 8.38 -4.08
CA GLN A 264 3.71 8.06 -4.03
C GLN A 264 3.15 7.81 -5.43
N PHE A 265 3.45 8.65 -6.41
CA PHE A 265 3.02 8.41 -7.79
C PHE A 265 3.54 7.08 -8.33
N LEU A 266 4.80 6.74 -8.06
CA LEU A 266 5.38 5.47 -8.49
C LEU A 266 4.69 4.27 -7.83
N LEU A 267 4.31 4.38 -6.55
CA LEU A 267 3.67 3.30 -5.79
C LEU A 267 2.16 3.19 -6.02
N GLU A 268 1.45 4.31 -6.16
CA GLU A 268 -0.03 4.37 -6.14
C GLU A 268 -0.62 4.97 -7.44
N GLY A 269 0.16 5.76 -8.17
CA GLY A 269 -0.30 6.54 -9.31
C GLY A 269 -0.86 5.68 -10.45
N ASN A 270 -1.95 6.18 -11.05
CA ASN A 270 -2.76 5.50 -12.06
C ASN A 270 -3.03 4.02 -11.72
N ASP A 271 -3.45 3.76 -10.49
CA ASP A 271 -3.70 2.44 -9.91
C ASP A 271 -2.44 1.56 -9.77
N ALA A 272 -1.39 2.13 -9.16
CA ALA A 272 -0.13 1.46 -8.85
C ALA A 272 0.61 0.84 -10.05
N HIS A 273 0.30 1.28 -11.27
CA HIS A 273 0.83 0.64 -12.49
C HIS A 273 2.37 0.73 -12.64
N ARG A 274 3.03 1.68 -11.97
CA ARG A 274 4.50 1.85 -11.94
C ARG A 274 5.19 1.20 -10.74
N ALA A 275 4.43 0.60 -9.81
CA ALA A 275 5.01 0.10 -8.57
C ALA A 275 6.12 -0.93 -8.82
N TRP A 276 5.90 -1.85 -9.77
CA TRP A 276 6.90 -2.85 -10.13
C TRP A 276 8.13 -2.27 -10.84
N ASP A 277 7.96 -1.26 -11.70
CA ASP A 277 9.08 -0.58 -12.35
C ASP A 277 9.99 0.07 -11.29
N PHE A 278 9.38 0.67 -10.26
CA PHE A 278 10.09 1.26 -9.14
C PHE A 278 10.77 0.23 -8.24
N PHE A 279 10.08 -0.85 -7.85
CA PHE A 279 10.68 -1.91 -7.05
C PHE A 279 11.81 -2.64 -7.78
N ASP A 280 11.68 -2.85 -9.09
CA ASP A 280 12.75 -3.42 -9.91
C ASP A 280 13.97 -2.49 -9.97
N ALA A 281 13.76 -1.18 -10.09
CA ALA A 281 14.84 -0.20 -10.06
C ALA A 281 15.55 -0.17 -8.69
N LEU A 282 14.81 -0.21 -7.58
CA LEU A 282 15.36 -0.31 -6.23
C LEU A 282 16.15 -1.61 -6.04
N LYS A 283 15.59 -2.74 -6.48
CA LYS A 283 16.23 -4.05 -6.40
C LYS A 283 17.51 -4.11 -7.23
N ALA A 284 17.49 -3.56 -8.44
CA ALA A 284 18.67 -3.48 -9.30
C ALA A 284 19.77 -2.62 -8.67
N ALA A 285 19.41 -1.46 -8.10
CA ALA A 285 20.33 -0.61 -7.37
C ALA A 285 20.95 -1.34 -6.17
N HIS A 286 20.11 -1.98 -5.35
CA HIS A 286 20.52 -2.76 -4.17
C HIS A 286 21.48 -3.90 -4.55
N GLN A 287 21.13 -4.69 -5.55
CA GLN A 287 21.94 -5.83 -6.00
C GLN A 287 23.26 -5.40 -6.64
N SER A 288 23.30 -4.26 -7.33
CA SER A 288 24.52 -3.76 -7.97
C SER A 288 25.58 -3.28 -6.98
N ALA A 289 25.16 -2.89 -5.77
CA ALA A 289 26.04 -2.35 -4.75
C ALA A 289 26.57 -3.42 -3.79
N LEU A 290 25.94 -4.60 -3.74
CA LEU A 290 26.48 -5.73 -3.00
C LEU A 290 27.82 -6.16 -3.64
N PRO A 291 28.93 -6.17 -2.88
CA PRO A 291 30.22 -6.62 -3.41
C PRO A 291 30.07 -8.06 -3.90
N ALA A 292 30.48 -8.31 -5.16
CA ALA A 292 30.39 -9.61 -5.80
C ALA A 292 31.33 -10.63 -5.11
N GLY A 293 30.91 -11.18 -3.97
CA GLY A 293 31.57 -12.29 -3.28
C GLY A 293 32.99 -12.05 -2.75
N GLU A 294 33.62 -10.90 -3.02
CA GLU A 294 34.90 -10.55 -2.42
C GLU A 294 34.66 -10.20 -0.95
N ARG A 295 35.18 -11.05 -0.06
CA ARG A 295 35.35 -10.73 1.36
C ARG A 295 36.12 -9.42 1.42
N LEU A 296 35.42 -8.32 1.64
CA LEU A 296 36.04 -7.04 1.88
C LEU A 296 37.02 -7.23 3.05
N PRO A 297 38.30 -6.83 2.93
CA PRO A 297 39.20 -6.85 4.06
C PRO A 297 38.56 -6.02 5.18
N GLU A 298 38.77 -6.48 6.42
CA GLU A 298 38.11 -6.08 7.68
C GLU A 298 37.99 -4.57 7.93
N VAL A 299 38.74 -3.75 7.19
CA VAL A 299 38.62 -2.29 7.15
C VAL A 299 38.99 -1.79 5.74
N SER A 300 38.12 -1.95 4.74
CA SER A 300 38.29 -1.24 3.47
C SER A 300 37.29 -0.09 3.38
N ILE A 301 37.78 1.11 3.69
CA ILE A 301 37.11 2.38 3.35
C ILE A 301 37.32 2.56 1.84
N LEU A 302 36.60 1.81 1.01
CA LEU A 302 36.70 1.97 -0.42
C LEU A 302 36.06 3.32 -0.82
N PRO A 303 36.74 4.12 -1.68
CA PRO A 303 36.17 5.36 -2.21
C PRO A 303 34.84 5.11 -2.93
N ARG A 304 33.85 5.95 -2.60
CA ARG A 304 32.45 5.92 -3.05
C ARG A 304 32.29 5.83 -4.58
N GLU A 305 33.28 6.30 -5.33
CA GLU A 305 33.26 6.39 -6.79
C GLU A 305 33.12 5.04 -7.51
N ARG A 306 33.45 3.92 -6.86
CA ARG A 306 33.39 2.58 -7.50
C ARG A 306 32.03 1.89 -7.41
N PHE A 307 31.21 2.19 -6.41
CA PHE A 307 29.92 1.48 -6.19
C PHE A 307 28.73 2.11 -6.93
N ALA A 308 28.86 3.36 -7.39
CA ALA A 308 27.69 4.18 -7.73
C ALA A 308 27.17 4.09 -9.18
N ARG A 309 27.87 3.48 -10.14
CA ARG A 309 27.62 3.83 -11.56
C ARG A 309 26.58 3.01 -12.33
N HIS A 310 26.31 1.74 -12.00
CA HIS A 310 25.50 0.90 -12.92
C HIS A 310 24.08 0.59 -12.43
N GLY A 311 23.83 0.27 -11.16
CA GLY A 311 22.45 0.01 -10.71
C GLY A 311 21.62 1.26 -10.48
N ASN A 312 22.26 2.40 -10.24
CA ASN A 312 21.57 3.67 -10.01
C ASN A 312 20.98 4.28 -11.27
N GLU A 313 21.45 3.89 -12.46
CA GLU A 313 21.02 4.52 -13.72
C GLU A 313 19.52 4.33 -13.98
N LEU A 314 18.95 3.16 -13.67
CA LEU A 314 17.50 2.92 -13.81
C LEU A 314 16.70 3.79 -12.86
N LEU A 315 17.11 3.84 -11.59
CA LEU A 315 16.42 4.60 -10.56
C LEU A 315 16.57 6.12 -10.80
N GLU A 316 17.74 6.60 -11.22
CA GLU A 316 17.97 8.01 -11.56
C GLU A 316 17.18 8.48 -12.78
N LYS A 317 17.00 7.62 -13.79
CA LYS A 317 16.24 7.95 -15.01
C LYS A 317 14.73 7.82 -14.85
N LEU A 318 14.26 7.08 -13.84
CA LEU A 318 12.85 6.78 -13.66
C LEU A 318 11.96 8.03 -13.56
N PRO A 319 12.29 9.08 -12.75
CA PRO A 319 11.51 10.31 -12.70
C PRO A 319 11.35 11.00 -14.05
N ALA A 320 12.42 11.04 -14.85
CA ALA A 320 12.38 11.63 -16.19
C ALA A 320 11.54 10.79 -17.16
N ALA A 321 11.62 9.46 -17.06
CA ALA A 321 10.87 8.54 -17.92
C ALA A 321 9.35 8.63 -17.69
N VAL A 322 8.91 8.97 -16.49
CA VAL A 322 7.49 9.04 -16.11
C VAL A 322 6.96 10.47 -15.93
N ALA A 323 7.76 11.49 -16.23
CA ALA A 323 7.44 12.89 -15.93
C ALA A 323 6.07 13.34 -16.48
N ALA A 324 5.72 12.97 -17.71
CA ALA A 324 4.43 13.32 -18.30
C ALA A 324 3.25 12.65 -17.59
N GLU A 325 3.40 11.40 -17.17
CA GLU A 325 2.37 10.68 -16.40
C GLU A 325 2.24 11.22 -14.98
N PHE A 326 3.35 11.63 -14.37
CA PHE A 326 3.38 12.26 -13.06
C PHE A 326 2.64 13.60 -13.07
N GLU A 327 2.88 14.46 -14.07
CA GLU A 327 2.14 15.72 -14.21
C GLU A 327 0.66 15.51 -14.50
N ALA A 328 0.30 14.48 -15.28
CA ALA A 328 -1.10 14.10 -15.46
C ALA A 328 -1.74 13.62 -14.14
N TRP A 329 -1.03 12.80 -13.37
CA TRP A 329 -1.48 12.28 -12.09
C TRP A 329 -1.69 13.38 -11.04
N LYS A 330 -0.85 14.42 -11.00
CA LYS A 330 -1.07 15.57 -10.10
C LYS A 330 -2.44 16.23 -10.32
N ASN A 331 -2.92 16.24 -11.56
CA ASN A 331 -4.23 16.79 -11.91
C ASN A 331 -5.39 15.81 -11.66
N GLU A 332 -5.15 14.50 -11.82
CA GLU A 332 -6.13 13.45 -11.57
C GLU A 332 -5.51 12.25 -10.82
N PRO A 333 -5.31 12.33 -9.49
CA PRO A 333 -4.58 11.30 -8.73
C PRO A 333 -5.25 9.92 -8.74
N LEU A 334 -6.58 9.92 -8.85
CA LEU A 334 -7.44 8.74 -8.87
C LEU A 334 -7.72 8.24 -10.29
N ALA A 335 -6.92 8.67 -11.28
CA ALA A 335 -7.03 8.15 -12.64
C ALA A 335 -6.96 6.61 -12.63
N ARG A 336 -7.80 5.98 -13.47
CA ARG A 336 -8.00 4.51 -13.56
C ARG A 336 -8.62 3.82 -12.35
N GLN A 337 -8.81 4.52 -11.22
CA GLN A 337 -9.58 3.98 -10.11
C GLN A 337 -11.08 4.17 -10.35
N PRO A 338 -11.92 3.16 -10.03
CA PRO A 338 -13.37 3.31 -10.02
C PRO A 338 -13.82 4.48 -9.15
N ILE A 339 -14.88 5.17 -9.58
CA ILE A 339 -15.55 6.16 -8.76
C ILE A 339 -16.53 5.42 -7.86
N TYR A 340 -16.22 5.41 -6.56
CA TYR A 340 -17.10 4.92 -5.51
C TYR A 340 -17.82 6.10 -4.87
N LEU A 341 -19.15 6.10 -4.96
CA LEU A 341 -19.99 7.10 -4.31
C LEU A 341 -20.45 6.55 -2.97
N VAL A 342 -19.85 7.05 -1.90
CA VAL A 342 -20.20 6.64 -0.53
C VAL A 342 -21.66 6.96 -0.27
N ARG A 343 -22.39 5.95 0.19
CA ARG A 343 -23.78 6.11 0.62
C ARG A 343 -23.83 6.65 2.04
N GLU A 344 -24.52 7.76 2.24
CA GLU A 344 -24.67 8.38 3.57
C GLU A 344 -25.36 7.44 4.56
N ASP A 345 -26.29 6.60 4.10
CA ASP A 345 -27.08 5.66 4.89
C ASP A 345 -26.40 4.30 5.13
N ALA A 346 -25.22 4.06 4.55
CA ALA A 346 -24.51 2.79 4.73
C ALA A 346 -23.88 2.70 6.12
N SER A 347 -24.12 1.57 6.80
CA SER A 347 -23.39 1.21 8.02
C SER A 347 -21.89 1.05 7.77
N GLU A 348 -21.05 1.18 8.80
CA GLU A 348 -19.60 1.00 8.68
C GLU A 348 -19.21 -0.33 8.05
N GLN A 349 -19.82 -1.43 8.52
CA GLN A 349 -19.64 -2.76 7.93
C GLN A 349 -20.04 -2.80 6.45
N GLN A 350 -21.17 -2.18 6.09
CA GLN A 350 -21.58 -2.13 4.69
C GLN A 350 -20.56 -1.36 3.85
N ARG A 351 -20.03 -0.23 4.35
CA ARG A 351 -19.01 0.55 3.64
C ARG A 351 -17.72 -0.24 3.46
N GLU A 352 -17.30 -0.99 4.46
CA GLU A 352 -16.14 -1.89 4.37
C GLU A 352 -16.35 -2.95 3.28
N ARG A 353 -17.53 -3.59 3.25
CA ARG A 353 -17.89 -4.55 2.19
C ARG A 353 -17.94 -3.92 0.80
N GLU A 354 -18.55 -2.74 0.68
CA GLU A 354 -18.60 -2.01 -0.58
C GLU A 354 -17.17 -1.74 -1.10
N LEU A 355 -16.29 -1.26 -0.22
CA LEU A 355 -14.87 -1.02 -0.53
C LEU A 355 -14.14 -2.29 -0.99
N GLU A 356 -14.21 -3.40 -0.23
CA GLU A 356 -13.61 -4.69 -0.63
C GLU A 356 -14.10 -5.11 -2.03
N MET A 357 -15.42 -5.02 -2.27
CA MET A 357 -16.03 -5.38 -3.55
C MET A 357 -15.52 -4.49 -4.70
N VAL A 358 -15.33 -3.18 -4.49
CA VAL A 358 -14.74 -2.30 -5.53
C VAL A 358 -13.38 -2.84 -5.98
N THR A 359 -12.53 -3.23 -5.04
CA THR A 359 -11.18 -3.74 -5.34
C THR A 359 -11.24 -5.06 -6.10
N ILE A 360 -12.11 -5.99 -5.69
CA ILE A 360 -12.29 -7.27 -6.38
C ILE A 360 -12.82 -7.05 -7.81
N LEU A 361 -13.85 -6.21 -7.98
CA LEU A 361 -14.41 -5.90 -9.31
C LEU A 361 -13.37 -5.25 -10.22
N LYS A 362 -12.52 -4.38 -9.68
CA LYS A 362 -11.41 -3.76 -10.40
C LYS A 362 -10.39 -4.80 -10.87
N LEU A 363 -9.96 -5.70 -9.99
CA LEU A 363 -9.06 -6.80 -10.33
C LEU A 363 -9.67 -7.71 -11.42
N ALA A 364 -10.95 -8.05 -11.29
CA ALA A 364 -11.68 -8.82 -12.29
C ALA A 364 -11.68 -8.11 -13.65
N ARG A 365 -11.93 -6.80 -13.70
CA ARG A 365 -11.85 -6.02 -14.95
C ARG A 365 -10.44 -6.03 -15.55
N GLN A 366 -9.40 -5.92 -14.73
CA GLN A 366 -8.00 -5.96 -15.18
C GLN A 366 -7.66 -7.33 -15.81
N THR A 367 -8.19 -8.44 -15.27
CA THR A 367 -7.96 -9.78 -15.84
C THR A 367 -8.66 -10.00 -17.19
N ARG A 368 -9.79 -9.35 -17.39
CA ARG A 368 -10.65 -9.52 -18.57
C ARG A 368 -10.27 -8.61 -19.73
N THR A 369 -9.70 -7.44 -19.41
CA THR A 369 -9.27 -6.51 -20.43
C THR A 369 -8.05 -7.12 -21.12
N PRO A 370 -8.12 -7.50 -22.41
CA PRO A 370 -6.97 -8.06 -23.09
C PRO A 370 -5.85 -7.01 -23.06
N ARG A 371 -4.82 -7.29 -22.23
CA ARG A 371 -3.72 -6.37 -21.88
C ARG A 371 -2.89 -5.94 -23.11
N ASP A 372 -3.03 -6.70 -24.18
CA ASP A 372 -2.59 -6.41 -25.52
C ASP A 372 -3.63 -6.98 -26.48
N SER A 373 -4.71 -6.23 -26.76
CA SER A 373 -5.18 -6.25 -28.15
C SER A 373 -4.15 -5.49 -28.98
N ARG A 374 -2.92 -6.04 -29.10
CA ARG A 374 -2.23 -5.95 -30.38
C ARG A 374 -3.31 -6.35 -31.34
N VAL A 375 -3.79 -5.39 -32.12
CA VAL A 375 -4.74 -5.63 -33.20
C VAL A 375 -4.09 -6.77 -33.96
N LYS A 376 -4.51 -8.01 -33.71
CA LYS A 376 -4.19 -9.12 -34.58
C LYS A 376 -4.98 -8.72 -35.78
N THR A 377 -4.36 -7.96 -36.66
CA THR A 377 -4.90 -7.62 -37.96
C THR A 377 -5.22 -8.97 -38.54
N LYS A 378 -6.50 -9.36 -38.46
CA LYS A 378 -6.95 -10.60 -39.03
C LYS A 378 -6.82 -10.31 -40.51
N ILE A 379 -5.70 -10.71 -41.10
CA ILE A 379 -5.53 -10.70 -42.55
C ILE A 379 -6.54 -11.73 -43.02
N VAL A 380 -7.76 -11.26 -43.29
CA VAL A 380 -8.78 -12.05 -43.94
C VAL A 380 -8.32 -12.13 -45.39
N GLU A 381 -7.59 -13.18 -45.73
CA GLU A 381 -7.41 -13.52 -47.14
C GLU A 381 -8.81 -13.74 -47.73
N PHE A 382 -9.25 -12.82 -48.58
CA PHE A 382 -10.48 -12.95 -49.35
C PHE A 382 -10.28 -14.07 -50.37
N ARG A 383 -10.52 -15.32 -49.96
CA ARG A 383 -10.76 -16.41 -50.92
C ARG A 383 -12.14 -16.21 -51.53
N LYS A 384 -12.14 -15.83 -52.81
CA LYS A 384 -13.33 -15.66 -53.64
C LYS A 384 -14.00 -17.05 -53.81
N ALA A 385 -15.30 -17.10 -53.51
CA ALA A 385 -16.21 -18.24 -53.68
C ALA A 385 -16.07 -19.39 -52.66
N ASN A 386 -16.77 -19.26 -51.53
CA ASN A 386 -17.80 -20.21 -51.11
C ASN A 386 -18.53 -19.66 -49.87
N THR A 387 -19.85 -19.71 -49.91
CA THR A 387 -20.79 -19.34 -48.84
C THR A 387 -20.49 -20.12 -47.57
N LEU A 388 -19.75 -19.50 -46.64
CA LEU A 388 -19.59 -20.01 -45.28
C LEU A 388 -20.72 -19.44 -44.40
N PRO A 389 -21.30 -20.27 -43.51
CA PRO A 389 -22.37 -19.86 -42.61
C PRO A 389 -21.88 -18.71 -41.72
N ALA A 390 -22.77 -17.74 -41.49
CA ALA A 390 -22.54 -16.64 -40.57
C ALA A 390 -22.17 -17.21 -39.20
N ALA A 391 -20.89 -17.13 -38.84
CA ALA A 391 -20.43 -17.48 -37.52
C ALA A 391 -20.96 -16.44 -36.54
N SER A 392 -22.09 -16.72 -35.88
CA SER A 392 -22.54 -15.99 -34.70
C SER A 392 -21.52 -16.25 -33.58
N PRO A 393 -20.68 -15.29 -33.18
CA PRO A 393 -19.76 -15.51 -32.09
C PRO A 393 -20.46 -15.05 -30.81
N THR A 394 -21.43 -15.83 -30.33
CA THR A 394 -21.85 -15.73 -28.93
C THR A 394 -20.99 -16.68 -28.12
N THR A 395 -19.67 -16.44 -28.11
CA THR A 395 -18.77 -17.14 -27.19
C THR A 395 -19.04 -16.55 -25.82
N THR A 396 -20.03 -17.10 -25.13
CA THR A 396 -20.31 -16.82 -23.73
C THR A 396 -19.08 -17.26 -22.95
N GLN A 397 -18.14 -16.35 -22.70
CA GLN A 397 -16.99 -16.66 -21.88
C GLN A 397 -17.50 -17.17 -20.53
N PRO A 398 -17.02 -18.32 -20.04
CA PRO A 398 -17.47 -18.87 -18.77
C PRO A 398 -17.25 -17.83 -17.67
N LEU A 399 -18.20 -17.75 -16.74
CA LEU A 399 -18.09 -16.83 -15.62
C LEU A 399 -16.88 -17.20 -14.78
N LEU A 400 -15.93 -16.27 -14.72
CA LEU A 400 -14.77 -16.39 -13.87
C LEU A 400 -15.25 -16.45 -12.40
N THR A 401 -15.12 -17.61 -11.77
CA THR A 401 -15.31 -17.77 -10.33
C THR A 401 -14.22 -17.03 -9.56
N LEU A 402 -14.38 -16.82 -8.24
CA LEU A 402 -13.33 -16.16 -7.44
C LEU A 402 -12.04 -16.99 -7.38
N ASN A 403 -12.14 -18.32 -7.33
CA ASN A 403 -10.98 -19.20 -7.44
C ASN A 403 -10.27 -19.06 -8.79
N ALA A 404 -11.03 -19.02 -9.90
CA ALA A 404 -10.43 -18.81 -11.22
C ALA A 404 -9.83 -17.40 -11.37
N LEU A 405 -10.41 -16.40 -10.71
CA LEU A 405 -9.84 -15.05 -10.62
C LEU A 405 -8.52 -15.05 -9.84
N TYR A 406 -8.48 -15.71 -8.67
CA TYR A 406 -7.27 -15.87 -7.88
C TYR A 406 -6.16 -16.57 -8.68
N GLU A 407 -6.46 -17.73 -9.25
CA GLU A 407 -5.51 -18.48 -10.09
C GLU A 407 -5.01 -17.64 -11.26
N SER A 408 -5.89 -16.90 -11.93
CA SER A 408 -5.51 -15.99 -13.00
C SER A 408 -4.62 -14.86 -12.51
N LEU A 409 -4.85 -14.31 -11.33
CA LEU A 409 -4.08 -13.21 -10.76
C LEU A 409 -2.69 -13.65 -10.26
N THR A 410 -2.58 -14.89 -9.76
CA THR A 410 -1.34 -15.45 -9.19
C THR A 410 -0.59 -16.39 -10.14
N ALA A 411 -1.04 -16.54 -11.39
CA ALA A 411 -0.39 -17.42 -12.36
C ALA A 411 1.07 -16.99 -12.63
N GLU A 412 2.01 -17.94 -12.60
CA GLU A 412 3.44 -17.67 -12.81
C GLU A 412 3.76 -17.02 -14.17
N ASN A 413 2.96 -17.33 -15.19
CA ASN A 413 3.12 -16.79 -16.54
C ASN A 413 2.47 -15.41 -16.72
N ARG A 414 1.79 -14.88 -15.69
CA ARG A 414 1.19 -13.55 -15.74
C ARG A 414 2.23 -12.50 -15.42
N ALA A 415 2.26 -11.45 -16.24
CA ALA A 415 3.06 -10.27 -15.93
C ALA A 415 2.64 -9.67 -14.57
N ARG A 416 3.64 -9.41 -13.72
CA ARG A 416 3.47 -8.79 -12.40
C ARG A 416 2.53 -7.58 -12.48
N TRP A 417 1.69 -7.45 -11.46
CA TRP A 417 0.71 -6.38 -11.37
C TRP A 417 0.65 -5.85 -9.95
N ALA A 418 0.25 -4.59 -9.83
CA ALA A 418 -0.02 -3.92 -8.58
C ALA A 418 -1.32 -3.13 -8.74
N THR A 419 -2.01 -2.87 -7.64
CA THR A 419 -3.22 -2.05 -7.59
C THR A 419 -3.33 -1.40 -6.22
N VAL A 420 -4.03 -0.27 -6.13
CA VAL A 420 -4.32 0.36 -4.84
C VAL A 420 -5.61 -0.25 -4.28
N GLY A 421 -5.55 -0.89 -3.14
CA GLY A 421 -6.69 -1.55 -2.52
C GLY A 421 -7.74 -0.58 -1.97
N ALA A 422 -8.72 -1.14 -1.26
CA ALA A 422 -9.93 -0.40 -0.94
C ALA A 422 -9.71 0.66 0.14
N HIS A 423 -8.76 0.37 1.02
CA HIS A 423 -8.34 1.29 2.06
C HIS A 423 -7.11 2.07 1.63
N GLY A 424 -6.66 2.03 0.38
CA GLY A 424 -5.43 2.68 -0.08
C GLY A 424 -4.16 1.85 0.06
N GLU A 425 -4.25 0.59 0.46
CA GLU A 425 -3.12 -0.31 0.63
C GLU A 425 -2.54 -0.76 -0.72
N LEU A 426 -1.23 -0.90 -0.84
CA LEU A 426 -0.61 -1.40 -2.05
C LEU A 426 -0.78 -2.93 -2.14
N LEU A 427 -1.62 -3.39 -3.07
CA LEU A 427 -1.82 -4.81 -3.33
C LEU A 427 -0.97 -5.25 -4.52
N LEU A 428 -0.08 -6.21 -4.28
CA LEU A 428 0.85 -6.75 -5.26
C LEU A 428 0.48 -8.17 -5.65
N SER A 429 0.82 -8.56 -6.88
CA SER A 429 0.64 -9.94 -7.37
C SER A 429 1.37 -11.01 -6.52
N THR A 430 2.37 -10.60 -5.75
CA THR A 430 3.14 -11.45 -4.83
C THR A 430 2.49 -11.61 -3.45
N ASN A 431 1.50 -10.77 -3.10
CA ASN A 431 0.84 -10.80 -1.78
C ASN A 431 -0.32 -11.80 -1.79
N THR A 432 -0.01 -13.07 -2.03
CA THR A 432 -1.01 -14.14 -2.24
C THR A 432 -1.95 -14.33 -1.05
N ALA A 433 -1.45 -14.22 0.18
CA ALA A 433 -2.26 -14.33 1.40
C ALA A 433 -3.29 -13.19 1.50
N ALA A 434 -2.84 -11.93 1.35
CA ALA A 434 -3.72 -10.76 1.38
C ALA A 434 -4.75 -10.79 0.23
N LEU A 435 -4.34 -11.26 -0.95
CA LEU A 435 -5.25 -11.42 -2.08
C LEU A 435 -6.31 -12.51 -1.82
N ARG A 436 -5.90 -13.64 -1.24
CA ARG A 436 -6.81 -14.74 -0.91
C ARG A 436 -7.83 -14.31 0.15
N ASP A 437 -7.36 -13.61 1.18
CA ASP A 437 -8.21 -13.00 2.20
C ASP A 437 -9.19 -12.02 1.56
N LEU A 438 -8.71 -11.02 0.81
CA LEU A 438 -9.55 -10.04 0.10
C LEU A 438 -10.65 -10.71 -0.74
N LEU A 439 -10.32 -11.76 -1.48
CA LEU A 439 -11.30 -12.48 -2.32
C LEU A 439 -12.31 -13.30 -1.51
N GLY A 440 -12.10 -13.49 -0.20
CA GLY A 440 -13.01 -14.20 0.67
C GLY A 440 -13.22 -15.65 0.24
N ILE A 441 -12.16 -16.29 -0.25
CA ILE A 441 -12.22 -17.64 -0.81
C ILE A 441 -12.42 -18.68 0.30
N ASP A 442 -11.77 -18.49 1.44
CA ASP A 442 -11.77 -19.47 2.53
C ASP A 442 -13.07 -19.45 3.35
N ASP A 443 -13.78 -18.32 3.36
CA ASP A 443 -14.99 -18.09 4.13
C ASP A 443 -16.23 -17.80 3.26
N GLU A 444 -16.09 -17.95 1.93
CA GLU A 444 -17.15 -17.75 0.94
C GLU A 444 -17.88 -16.40 1.10
N ARG A 445 -17.13 -15.33 1.47
CA ARG A 445 -17.70 -13.99 1.73
C ARG A 445 -18.41 -13.39 0.53
N PHE A 446 -17.96 -13.75 -0.67
CA PHE A 446 -18.46 -13.21 -1.93
C PHE A 446 -18.92 -14.33 -2.87
N GLU A 447 -20.04 -14.07 -3.53
CA GLU A 447 -20.57 -14.91 -4.60
C GLU A 447 -20.52 -14.12 -5.91
N VAL A 448 -20.05 -14.76 -6.98
CA VAL A 448 -20.06 -14.17 -8.32
C VAL A 448 -21.39 -14.44 -8.98
N VAL A 449 -22.07 -13.38 -9.40
CA VAL A 449 -23.34 -13.46 -10.12
C VAL A 449 -23.16 -12.85 -11.51
N SER A 450 -23.76 -13.49 -12.52
CA SER A 450 -23.93 -12.89 -13.83
C SER A 450 -25.37 -12.52 -14.09
N GLU A 451 -25.55 -11.22 -14.28
CA GLU A 451 -26.78 -10.58 -14.68
C GLU A 451 -26.41 -9.64 -15.83
N ASP A 452 -27.16 -9.70 -16.93
CA ASP A 452 -26.98 -8.82 -18.11
C ASP A 452 -25.59 -8.91 -18.78
N GLY A 453 -24.92 -10.06 -18.64
CA GLY A 453 -23.56 -10.25 -19.14
C GLY A 453 -22.47 -9.51 -18.35
N ALA A 454 -22.85 -8.77 -17.30
CA ALA A 454 -21.93 -8.12 -16.39
C ALA A 454 -21.46 -9.09 -15.30
N TRP A 455 -20.25 -8.86 -14.78
CA TRP A 455 -19.73 -9.58 -13.62
C TRP A 455 -20.08 -8.76 -12.38
N LYS A 456 -20.91 -9.34 -11.51
CA LYS A 456 -21.38 -8.72 -10.28
C LYS A 456 -20.94 -9.57 -9.09
N LEU A 457 -20.70 -8.91 -7.96
CA LEU A 457 -20.40 -9.55 -6.69
C LEU A 457 -21.61 -9.44 -5.78
N LEU A 458 -21.92 -10.51 -5.06
CA LEU A 458 -22.99 -10.56 -4.06
C LEU A 458 -22.37 -10.95 -2.72
N THR A 459 -22.73 -10.25 -1.65
CA THR A 459 -22.35 -10.65 -0.28
C THR A 459 -23.55 -10.51 0.65
N ARG A 460 -23.57 -11.31 1.72
CA ARG A 460 -24.62 -11.26 2.75
C ARG A 460 -24.14 -10.42 3.92
N LEU A 461 -24.95 -9.45 4.33
CA LEU A 461 -24.70 -8.61 5.50
C LEU A 461 -25.19 -9.28 6.78
N ASP A 462 -24.72 -8.80 7.94
CA ASP A 462 -25.09 -9.35 9.25
C ASP A 462 -26.59 -9.23 9.56
N ASP A 463 -27.26 -8.24 8.99
CA ASP A 463 -28.71 -8.04 9.12
C ASP A 463 -29.56 -8.95 8.22
N GLY A 464 -28.91 -9.84 7.44
CA GLY A 464 -29.54 -10.79 6.53
C GLY A 464 -29.87 -10.25 5.15
N ARG A 465 -29.66 -8.95 4.87
CA ARG A 465 -29.77 -8.40 3.52
C ARG A 465 -28.58 -8.81 2.66
N TYR A 466 -28.74 -8.67 1.35
CA TYR A 466 -27.68 -8.90 0.38
C TYR A 466 -27.23 -7.58 -0.24
N LEU A 467 -25.93 -7.44 -0.42
CA LEU A 467 -25.29 -6.33 -1.11
C LEU A 467 -24.78 -6.83 -2.45
N LEU A 468 -25.31 -6.29 -3.54
CA LEU A 468 -24.86 -6.56 -4.91
C LEU A 468 -24.02 -5.39 -5.40
N GLY A 469 -22.79 -5.64 -5.83
CA GLY A 469 -21.86 -4.64 -6.36
C GLY A 469 -21.45 -4.94 -7.79
N TYR A 470 -21.31 -3.90 -8.62
CA TYR A 470 -20.84 -4.01 -10.00
C TYR A 470 -20.18 -2.72 -10.49
N LEU A 471 -19.38 -2.82 -11.55
CA LEU A 471 -18.81 -1.65 -12.24
C LEU A 471 -19.65 -1.31 -13.46
N ALA A 472 -20.22 -0.11 -13.47
CA ALA A 472 -20.94 0.45 -14.59
C ALA A 472 -20.01 1.35 -15.43
N ASP A 473 -20.26 1.42 -16.73
CA ASP A 473 -19.55 2.34 -17.62
C ASP A 473 -19.81 3.79 -17.23
N ASN A 474 -18.76 4.59 -17.24
CA ASN A 474 -18.84 6.03 -17.02
C ASN A 474 -18.67 6.76 -18.35
N ARG A 475 -19.74 7.35 -18.87
CA ARG A 475 -19.72 8.08 -20.15
C ARG A 475 -18.91 9.37 -20.09
N GLU A 476 -18.86 10.02 -18.92
CA GLU A 476 -18.15 11.28 -18.72
C GLU A 476 -16.64 11.06 -18.57
N ASN A 477 -16.26 9.96 -17.90
CA ASN A 477 -14.86 9.56 -17.74
C ASN A 477 -14.70 8.05 -17.98
N PRO A 478 -14.52 7.62 -19.23
CA PRO A 478 -14.38 6.19 -19.58
C PRO A 478 -13.22 5.47 -18.87
N ALA A 479 -12.21 6.21 -18.42
CA ALA A 479 -11.09 5.66 -17.65
C ALA A 479 -11.48 5.30 -16.20
N ARG A 480 -12.58 5.87 -15.67
CA ARG A 480 -13.01 5.71 -14.29
C ARG A 480 -14.45 5.18 -14.21
N PRO A 481 -14.65 3.85 -14.19
CA PRO A 481 -15.98 3.25 -14.12
C PRO A 481 -16.68 3.63 -12.81
N LEU A 482 -18.01 3.59 -12.79
CA LEU A 482 -18.78 3.86 -11.58
C LEU A 482 -18.98 2.55 -10.80
N ALA A 483 -18.51 2.49 -9.56
CA ALA A 483 -18.89 1.42 -8.65
C ALA A 483 -20.32 1.65 -8.14
N ARG A 484 -21.21 0.70 -8.39
CA ARG A 484 -22.62 0.75 -8.01
C ARG A 484 -22.96 -0.39 -7.06
N PHE A 485 -23.80 -0.08 -6.08
CA PHE A 485 -24.20 -1.00 -5.02
C PHE A 485 -25.72 -0.99 -4.83
N GLU A 486 -26.31 -2.18 -4.77
CA GLU A 486 -27.74 -2.40 -4.58
C GLU A 486 -27.97 -3.26 -3.34
N LEU A 487 -28.88 -2.85 -2.45
CA LEU A 487 -29.31 -3.67 -1.33
C LEU A 487 -30.55 -4.47 -1.73
N ARG A 488 -30.51 -5.79 -1.53
CA ARG A 488 -31.60 -6.72 -1.81
C ARG A 488 -32.04 -7.42 -0.53
N LYS A 489 -33.37 -7.62 -0.39
CA LYS A 489 -33.95 -8.34 0.76
C LYS A 489 -33.87 -9.85 0.59
N THR A 490 -33.93 -10.32 -0.65
CA THR A 490 -33.87 -11.74 -1.02
C THR A 490 -32.65 -11.99 -1.90
N ARG A 491 -32.18 -13.24 -1.90
CA ARG A 491 -31.12 -13.71 -2.80
C ARG A 491 -31.60 -13.84 -4.25
N GLU A 492 -32.91 -13.78 -4.49
CA GLU A 492 -33.50 -14.09 -5.77
C GLU A 492 -32.90 -13.23 -6.89
N LYS A 493 -32.41 -13.94 -7.91
CA LYS A 493 -32.07 -13.36 -9.20
C LYS A 493 -33.33 -12.63 -9.68
N PRO A 494 -33.25 -11.35 -10.10
CA PRO A 494 -34.42 -10.68 -10.67
C PRO A 494 -34.95 -11.59 -11.75
N GLU A 495 -36.19 -12.09 -11.57
CA GLU A 495 -36.90 -12.76 -12.63
C GLU A 495 -36.89 -11.76 -13.78
N VAL A 496 -36.10 -12.04 -14.82
CA VAL A 496 -36.19 -11.31 -16.07
C VAL A 496 -37.66 -11.43 -16.46
N PRO A 497 -38.45 -10.33 -16.45
CA PRO A 497 -39.86 -10.43 -16.79
C PRO A 497 -39.89 -11.05 -18.17
N ALA A 498 -40.50 -12.24 -18.28
CA ALA A 498 -40.51 -13.05 -19.48
C ALA A 498 -40.81 -12.11 -20.66
N GLU A 499 -39.78 -11.91 -21.48
CA GLU A 499 -39.79 -11.01 -22.60
C GLU A 499 -41.09 -11.28 -23.37
N LYS A 500 -41.94 -10.24 -23.49
CA LYS A 500 -43.18 -10.30 -24.26
C LYS A 500 -42.86 -11.06 -25.54
N GLN A 501 -43.39 -12.28 -25.65
CA GLN A 501 -43.26 -13.09 -26.84
C GLN A 501 -43.54 -12.19 -28.03
N VAL A 502 -42.51 -12.01 -28.84
CA VAL A 502 -42.57 -11.36 -30.14
C VAL A 502 -43.81 -11.92 -30.83
N ILE A 503 -44.79 -11.03 -31.05
CA ILE A 503 -45.93 -11.32 -31.91
C ILE A 503 -45.30 -11.79 -33.23
N GLN A 504 -45.50 -13.07 -33.55
CA GLN A 504 -45.09 -13.62 -34.84
C GLN A 504 -45.66 -12.71 -35.93
N PRO A 505 -44.86 -12.22 -36.89
CA PRO A 505 -45.42 -11.53 -38.02
C PRO A 505 -46.33 -12.52 -38.75
N ALA A 506 -47.60 -12.12 -38.91
CA ALA A 506 -48.55 -12.82 -39.73
C ALA A 506 -47.95 -13.11 -41.11
N GLU A 507 -48.17 -14.32 -41.60
CA GLU A 507 -47.94 -14.69 -43.00
C GLU A 507 -48.66 -13.67 -43.90
N VAL A 508 -47.91 -12.71 -44.45
CA VAL A 508 -48.38 -11.87 -45.53
C VAL A 508 -48.01 -12.56 -46.83
N GLY A 509 -49.05 -12.93 -47.56
CA GLY A 509 -49.00 -13.82 -48.70
C GLY A 509 -48.12 -13.33 -49.85
N THR A 510 -47.62 -14.34 -50.56
CA THR A 510 -47.15 -14.27 -51.94
C THR A 510 -48.10 -13.46 -52.82
N LEU A 511 -47.61 -12.36 -53.38
CA LEU A 511 -48.17 -11.71 -54.56
C LEU A 511 -47.30 -12.01 -55.79
N PRO A 512 -47.90 -12.13 -56.98
CA PRO A 512 -47.25 -12.67 -58.18
C PRO A 512 -46.35 -11.64 -58.87
N LEU A 513 -45.38 -12.18 -59.61
CA LEU A 513 -44.52 -11.47 -60.56
C LEU A 513 -45.34 -10.64 -61.54
N GLY A 514 -44.88 -9.42 -61.79
CA GLY A 514 -45.35 -8.55 -62.88
C GLY A 514 -44.22 -7.63 -63.36
N ASP A 515 -43.67 -8.01 -64.51
CA ASP A 515 -43.06 -7.25 -65.60
C ASP A 515 -42.31 -5.92 -65.37
N ASP A 516 -41.07 -5.94 -65.86
CA ASP A 516 -40.47 -4.97 -66.79
C ASP A 516 -40.86 -3.50 -66.66
N ARG A 517 -39.88 -2.69 -66.20
CA ARG A 517 -39.45 -1.52 -66.98
C ARG A 517 -38.08 -0.99 -66.56
N LEU A 518 -37.34 -0.64 -67.60
CA LEU A 518 -35.97 -0.20 -67.70
C LEU A 518 -35.78 1.29 -67.34
N LEU A 519 -34.63 1.56 -66.67
CA LEU A 519 -33.74 2.74 -66.77
C LEU A 519 -34.15 4.10 -66.15
N PRO A 520 -33.21 5.06 -65.92
CA PRO A 520 -31.74 4.98 -65.87
C PRO A 520 -31.08 5.64 -64.64
N ILE A 521 -29.79 5.33 -64.53
CA ILE A 521 -28.75 5.94 -63.70
C ILE A 521 -28.43 7.37 -64.19
N ALA A 522 -28.21 8.31 -63.26
CA ALA A 522 -27.26 9.42 -63.43
C ALA A 522 -26.71 9.91 -62.07
N PRO A 523 -25.42 10.34 -61.99
CA PRO A 523 -24.69 10.61 -60.75
C PRO A 523 -24.63 12.11 -60.41
N LEU A 524 -24.37 12.47 -59.15
CA LEU A 524 -23.86 13.79 -58.81
C LEU A 524 -22.94 13.75 -57.57
N LEU A 525 -21.67 14.08 -57.84
CA LEU A 525 -20.66 14.51 -56.89
C LEU A 525 -21.02 15.88 -56.31
N ARG A 526 -20.84 16.04 -55.00
CA ARG A 526 -20.04 17.11 -54.40
C ARG A 526 -19.53 16.66 -53.03
#